data_AF-A0A9D4FKG5-F1
#
_entry.id   AF-A0A9D4FKG5-F1
#
_cell.length_a   1.000
_cell.length_b   1.000
_cell.length_c   1.000
_cell.angle_alpha   90.00
_cell.angle_beta   90.00
_cell.angle_gamma   90.00
#
_symmetry.space_group_name_H-M   'P 1'
#
loop_
_entity.id
_entity.type
_entity.pdbx_description
1 polymer ?
#
loop_
_entity_poly.entity_id
_entity_poly.type
_entity_poly.pdbx_seq_one_letter_code
_entity_poly.pdbx_strand_id
1 'polypeptide(L)'
;MGVRFLDIRCQASNGEMLLKHGGYNLGKLTDTLTGCVNFLQTHPRECVILRIAQENSNLKGLDFRDAMKPFLDRFARHILKKRSMPTLGEARGKMVILADYDIKDTDEMMKYGNMIICDNSKPDSFSQKTDGIIANIEKARDSKTTRDEKQLYITFTYRYTWLGIECPREITRRSNPTWHYLVRHHIGCLGIVVMDFPGYKVIRDIINHNGDYPYPL
;
A
#
# COMPACT_ATOMS: atom_id res chain seq x y z
N MET A 1 4.18 -7.43 14.30
CA MET A 1 4.85 -6.84 13.12
C MET A 1 4.17 -5.52 12.77
N GLY A 2 4.92 -4.50 12.33
CA GLY A 2 4.43 -3.12 12.18
C GLY A 2 3.98 -2.71 10.77
N VAL A 3 3.57 -3.66 9.93
CA VAL A 3 3.04 -3.36 8.58
C VAL A 3 1.69 -2.66 8.70
N ARG A 4 1.50 -1.56 7.96
CA ARG A 4 0.27 -0.75 7.94
C ARG A 4 -0.25 -0.41 6.55
N PHE A 5 0.42 -0.89 5.51
CA PHE A 5 -0.02 -0.77 4.13
C PHE A 5 -0.15 -2.17 3.53
N LEU A 6 -1.29 -2.47 2.91
CA LEU A 6 -1.54 -3.74 2.23
C LEU A 6 -1.85 -3.48 0.75
N ASP A 7 -1.09 -4.13 -0.15
CA ASP A 7 -1.39 -4.18 -1.58
C ASP A 7 -2.33 -5.37 -1.86
N ILE A 8 -3.60 -5.09 -2.06
CA ILE A 8 -4.65 -6.10 -2.24
C ILE A 8 -5.09 -6.08 -3.69
N ARG A 9 -4.93 -7.22 -4.38
CA ARG A 9 -5.31 -7.38 -5.78
C ARG A 9 -6.47 -8.36 -5.89
N CYS A 10 -7.56 -7.94 -6.52
CA CYS A 10 -8.84 -8.64 -6.47
C CYS A 10 -9.39 -8.94 -7.87
N GLN A 11 -10.02 -10.11 -7.99
CA GLN A 11 -10.85 -10.50 -9.12
C GLN A 11 -12.28 -10.75 -8.64
N ALA A 12 -13.26 -10.14 -9.30
CA ALA A 12 -14.66 -10.51 -9.11
C ALA A 12 -14.91 -11.88 -9.77
N SER A 13 -15.40 -12.85 -9.00
CA SER A 13 -15.67 -14.19 -9.50
C SER A 13 -16.77 -14.86 -8.67
N ASN A 14 -17.80 -15.38 -9.33
CA ASN A 14 -18.91 -16.11 -8.70
C ASN A 14 -19.55 -15.37 -7.50
N GLY A 15 -19.73 -14.05 -7.62
CA GLY A 15 -20.32 -13.21 -6.57
C GLY A 15 -19.38 -12.92 -5.39
N GLU A 16 -18.10 -13.26 -5.48
CA GLU A 16 -17.07 -13.02 -4.47
C GLU A 16 -15.95 -12.12 -5.01
N MET A 17 -15.20 -11.49 -4.10
CA MET A 17 -13.94 -10.81 -4.41
C MET A 17 -12.77 -11.69 -3.98
N LEU A 18 -12.13 -12.36 -4.94
CA LEU A 18 -11.01 -13.26 -4.70
C LEU A 18 -9.69 -12.51 -4.78
N LEU A 19 -8.81 -12.75 -3.82
CA LEU A 19 -7.44 -12.25 -3.86
C LEU A 19 -6.64 -12.99 -4.92
N LYS A 20 -5.89 -12.24 -5.74
CA LYS A 20 -5.15 -12.78 -6.88
C LYS A 20 -3.67 -12.44 -6.83
N HIS A 21 -2.88 -13.35 -7.39
CA HIS A 21 -1.52 -13.07 -7.84
C HIS A 21 -1.33 -13.72 -9.20
N GLY A 22 -1.50 -12.94 -10.28
CA GLY A 22 -1.66 -13.52 -11.60
C GLY A 22 -2.83 -14.52 -11.62
N GLY A 23 -2.57 -15.72 -12.14
CA GLY A 23 -3.58 -16.79 -12.22
C GLY A 23 -4.01 -17.38 -10.86
N TYR A 24 -3.22 -17.21 -9.79
CA TYR A 24 -3.44 -17.91 -8.52
C TYR A 24 -4.46 -17.22 -7.62
N ASN A 25 -5.27 -18.02 -6.91
CA ASN A 25 -6.21 -17.57 -5.88
C ASN A 25 -5.54 -17.65 -4.49
N LEU A 26 -5.59 -16.57 -3.72
CA LEU A 26 -4.94 -16.48 -2.42
C LEU A 26 -5.92 -16.42 -1.23
N GLY A 27 -7.21 -16.23 -1.49
CA GLY A 27 -8.25 -16.13 -0.46
C GLY A 27 -9.36 -15.17 -0.86
N LYS A 28 -10.16 -14.73 0.12
CA LYS A 28 -11.25 -13.76 -0.11
C LYS A 28 -10.90 -12.40 0.48
N LEU A 29 -11.37 -11.34 -0.18
CA LEU A 29 -11.25 -9.96 0.33
C LEU A 29 -11.92 -9.82 1.72
N THR A 30 -13.08 -10.45 1.90
CA THR A 30 -13.84 -10.43 3.17
C THR A 30 -13.00 -10.88 4.37
N ASP A 31 -12.17 -11.91 4.20
CA ASP A 31 -11.33 -12.45 5.28
C ASP A 31 -10.23 -11.43 5.65
N THR A 32 -9.65 -10.77 4.64
CA THR A 32 -8.64 -9.72 4.83
C THR A 32 -9.21 -8.50 5.54
N LEU A 33 -10.39 -8.02 5.12
CA LEU A 33 -11.07 -6.90 5.76
C LEU A 33 -11.46 -7.24 7.20
N THR A 34 -11.92 -8.47 7.46
CA THR A 34 -12.22 -8.95 8.81
C THR A 34 -10.96 -8.96 9.68
N GLY A 35 -9.84 -9.45 9.17
CA GLY A 35 -8.54 -9.41 9.86
C GLY A 35 -8.10 -7.98 10.21
N CYS A 36 -8.28 -7.04 9.28
CA CYS A 36 -7.99 -5.62 9.52
C CYS A 36 -8.88 -5.03 10.62
N VAL A 37 -10.18 -5.34 10.63
CA VAL A 37 -11.10 -4.91 11.70
C VAL A 37 -10.66 -5.44 13.05
N ASN A 38 -10.36 -6.74 13.16
CA ASN A 38 -9.92 -7.34 14.41
C ASN A 38 -8.63 -6.70 14.93
N PHE A 39 -7.68 -6.43 14.02
CA PHE A 39 -6.44 -5.74 14.34
C PHE A 39 -6.70 -4.33 14.90
N LEU A 40 -7.55 -3.55 14.23
CA LEU A 40 -7.88 -2.17 14.63
C LEU A 40 -8.70 -2.09 15.91
N GLN A 41 -9.54 -3.10 16.20
CA GLN A 41 -10.25 -3.20 17.47
C GLN A 41 -9.29 -3.48 18.63
N THR A 42 -8.27 -4.31 18.39
CA THR A 42 -7.23 -4.61 19.38
C THR A 42 -6.23 -3.45 19.54
N HIS A 43 -6.01 -2.67 18.47
CA HIS A 43 -5.06 -1.55 18.42
C HIS A 43 -5.75 -0.26 17.91
N PRO A 44 -6.63 0.37 18.69
CA PRO A 44 -7.48 1.47 18.23
C PRO A 44 -6.72 2.77 17.88
N ARG A 45 -5.45 2.86 18.26
CA ARG A 45 -4.55 3.98 17.91
C ARG A 45 -3.86 3.80 16.55
N GLU A 46 -4.03 2.65 15.92
CA GLU A 46 -3.46 2.35 14.62
C GLU A 46 -4.47 2.62 13.49
N CYS A 47 -3.98 2.68 12.26
CA CYS A 47 -4.79 2.67 11.05
C CYS A 47 -4.15 1.73 10.03
N VAL A 48 -4.91 1.23 9.06
CA VAL A 48 -4.37 0.43 7.96
C VAL A 48 -4.77 1.05 6.63
N ILE A 49 -3.79 1.24 5.74
CA ILE A 49 -4.01 1.70 4.37
C ILE A 49 -4.11 0.47 3.47
N LEU A 50 -5.16 0.40 2.67
CA LEU A 50 -5.42 -0.69 1.75
C LEU A 50 -5.43 -0.14 0.33
N ARG A 51 -4.44 -0.51 -0.50
CA ARG A 51 -4.62 -0.40 -1.95
C ARG A 51 -5.49 -1.58 -2.37
N ILE A 52 -6.60 -1.31 -3.03
CA ILE A 52 -7.44 -2.35 -3.64
C ILE A 52 -7.37 -2.15 -5.14
N ALA A 53 -6.75 -3.10 -5.84
CA ALA A 53 -6.57 -3.09 -7.28
C ALA A 53 -7.41 -4.17 -7.96
N GLN A 54 -7.90 -3.87 -9.17
CA GLN A 54 -8.50 -4.88 -10.04
C GLN A 54 -7.41 -5.71 -10.73
N GLU A 55 -7.51 -7.04 -10.66
CA GLU A 55 -6.53 -7.98 -11.21
C GLU A 55 -7.26 -9.13 -11.93
N ASN A 56 -6.87 -9.42 -13.18
CA ASN A 56 -7.40 -10.53 -14.00
C ASN A 56 -8.94 -10.62 -14.09
N SER A 57 -9.66 -9.51 -13.90
CA SER A 57 -11.13 -9.45 -13.97
C SER A 57 -11.60 -9.01 -15.36
N ASN A 58 -12.64 -9.66 -15.88
CA ASN A 58 -13.28 -9.31 -17.15
C ASN A 58 -14.25 -8.12 -17.03
N LEU A 59 -14.57 -7.69 -15.81
CA LEU A 59 -15.38 -6.50 -15.57
C LEU A 59 -14.65 -5.25 -16.05
N LYS A 60 -15.37 -4.29 -16.61
CA LYS A 60 -14.78 -3.06 -17.16
C LYS A 60 -15.38 -1.85 -16.48
N GLY A 61 -14.60 -0.77 -16.39
CA GLY A 61 -15.13 0.49 -15.89
C GLY A 61 -15.72 0.34 -14.50
N LEU A 62 -16.94 0.89 -14.35
CA LEU A 62 -17.68 0.91 -13.11
C LEU A 62 -18.26 -0.44 -12.68
N ASP A 63 -18.26 -1.46 -13.54
CA ASP A 63 -18.81 -2.78 -13.20
C ASP A 63 -18.04 -3.43 -12.05
N PHE A 64 -16.71 -3.27 -12.02
CA PHE A 64 -15.89 -3.78 -10.93
C PHE A 64 -16.19 -3.04 -9.63
N ARG A 65 -16.40 -1.72 -9.69
CA ARG A 65 -16.80 -0.91 -8.54
C ARG A 65 -18.16 -1.32 -8.01
N ASP A 66 -19.12 -1.59 -8.88
CA ASP A 66 -20.46 -2.03 -8.48
C ASP A 66 -20.42 -3.42 -7.83
N ALA A 67 -19.56 -4.32 -8.34
CA ALA A 67 -19.30 -5.62 -7.70
C ALA A 67 -18.57 -5.48 -6.35
N MET A 68 -17.70 -4.47 -6.18
CA MET A 68 -16.94 -4.22 -4.95
C MET A 68 -17.78 -3.58 -3.84
N LYS A 69 -18.78 -2.78 -4.21
CA LYS A 69 -19.58 -1.97 -3.29
C LYS A 69 -20.17 -2.77 -2.12
N PRO A 70 -20.82 -3.94 -2.32
CA PRO A 70 -21.40 -4.70 -1.21
C PRO A 70 -20.37 -5.16 -0.17
N PHE A 71 -19.15 -5.48 -0.63
CA PHE A 71 -18.05 -5.86 0.26
C PHE A 71 -17.64 -4.68 1.12
N LEU A 72 -17.44 -3.49 0.53
CA LEU A 72 -17.06 -2.29 1.30
C LEU A 72 -18.20 -1.80 2.20
N ASP A 73 -19.45 -1.84 1.75
CA ASP A 73 -20.62 -1.42 2.54
C ASP A 73 -20.74 -2.22 3.84
N ARG A 74 -20.47 -3.54 3.79
CA ARG A 74 -20.46 -4.42 4.98
C ARG A 74 -19.47 -3.94 6.05
N PHE A 75 -18.38 -3.28 5.65
CA PHE A 75 -17.36 -2.76 6.56
C PHE A 75 -17.38 -1.23 6.70
N ALA A 76 -18.41 -0.54 6.20
CA ALA A 76 -18.44 0.92 6.08
C ALA A 76 -18.12 1.66 7.40
N ARG A 77 -18.56 1.13 8.56
CA ARG A 77 -18.27 1.73 9.88
C ARG A 77 -16.78 1.75 10.24
N HIS A 78 -15.98 0.87 9.63
CA HIS A 78 -14.54 0.75 9.85
C HIS A 78 -13.72 1.34 8.71
N ILE A 79 -14.35 1.81 7.62
CA ILE A 79 -13.69 2.45 6.49
C ILE A 79 -13.80 3.96 6.66
N LEU A 80 -12.69 4.67 6.48
CA LEU A 80 -12.71 6.13 6.40
C LEU A 80 -13.15 6.54 4.98
N LYS A 81 -14.34 7.13 4.88
CA LYS A 81 -14.84 7.74 3.63
C LYS A 81 -14.32 9.16 3.53
N LYS A 82 -13.36 9.38 2.63
CA LYS A 82 -12.74 10.68 2.36
C LYS A 82 -12.05 10.66 1.00
N ARG A 83 -12.09 11.78 0.29
CA ARG A 83 -11.40 11.95 -1.01
C ARG A 83 -10.00 12.56 -0.88
N SER A 84 -9.71 13.21 0.24
CA SER A 84 -8.43 13.85 0.53
C SER A 84 -7.67 13.09 1.61
N MET A 85 -6.35 13.32 1.67
CA MET A 85 -5.48 12.66 2.62
C MET A 85 -5.90 12.97 4.07
N PRO A 86 -6.23 11.95 4.88
CA PRO A 86 -6.62 12.16 6.25
C PRO A 86 -5.42 12.51 7.13
N THR A 87 -5.69 13.18 8.25
CA THR A 87 -4.73 13.21 9.37
C THR A 87 -4.68 11.84 10.05
N LEU A 88 -3.60 11.58 10.79
CA LEU A 88 -3.52 10.36 11.61
C LEU A 88 -4.70 10.29 12.60
N GLY A 89 -5.10 11.41 13.21
CA GLY A 89 -6.24 11.47 14.13
C GLY A 89 -7.56 11.00 13.51
N GLU A 90 -7.84 11.39 12.27
CA GLU A 90 -9.02 10.94 11.52
C GLU A 90 -8.93 9.45 11.12
N ALA A 91 -7.72 8.95 10.85
CA ALA A 91 -7.50 7.59 10.38
C ALA A 91 -7.48 6.53 11.50
N ARG A 92 -7.24 6.92 12.77
CA ARG A 92 -7.16 5.98 13.90
C ARG A 92 -8.42 5.11 14.02
N GLY A 93 -8.22 3.81 14.15
CA GLY A 93 -9.27 2.80 14.22
C GLY A 93 -9.99 2.55 12.89
N LYS A 94 -9.48 3.10 11.77
CA LYS A 94 -10.08 2.95 10.43
C LYS A 94 -9.14 2.30 9.43
N MET A 95 -9.77 1.67 8.44
CA MET A 95 -9.16 1.32 7.17
C MET A 95 -9.27 2.51 6.21
N VAL A 96 -8.16 2.87 5.59
CA VAL A 96 -8.07 3.93 4.58
C VAL A 96 -7.90 3.26 3.23
N ILE A 97 -8.86 3.41 2.31
CA ILE A 97 -8.81 2.73 1.01
C ILE A 97 -8.26 3.66 -0.06
N LEU A 98 -7.25 3.17 -0.79
CA LEU A 98 -6.80 3.70 -2.07
C LEU A 98 -7.37 2.81 -3.18
N ALA A 99 -8.36 3.32 -3.90
CA ALA A 99 -8.99 2.61 -5.00
C ALA A 99 -8.10 2.65 -6.24
N ASP A 100 -7.63 1.49 -6.68
CA ASP A 100 -6.89 1.28 -7.92
C ASP A 100 -7.76 0.52 -8.93
N TYR A 101 -8.93 1.10 -9.17
CA TYR A 101 -9.96 0.72 -10.12
C TYR A 101 -10.87 1.93 -10.35
N ASP A 102 -11.71 1.88 -11.39
CA ASP A 102 -12.58 3.00 -11.72
C ASP A 102 -13.64 3.23 -10.63
N ILE A 103 -13.71 4.45 -10.10
CA ILE A 103 -14.70 4.85 -9.09
C ILE A 103 -15.44 6.11 -9.54
N LYS A 104 -16.66 6.29 -9.01
CA LYS A 104 -17.39 7.55 -9.14
C LYS A 104 -16.87 8.53 -8.11
N ASP A 105 -17.00 9.81 -8.41
CA ASP A 105 -16.71 10.85 -7.43
C ASP A 105 -17.58 10.66 -6.18
N THR A 106 -18.86 10.30 -6.32
CA THR A 106 -19.79 10.05 -5.20
C THR A 106 -19.39 8.90 -4.26
N ASP A 107 -18.34 8.13 -4.56
CA ASP A 107 -17.90 7.02 -3.71
C ASP A 107 -17.15 7.50 -2.45
N GLU A 108 -16.72 8.77 -2.41
CA GLU A 108 -15.96 9.34 -1.27
C GLU A 108 -14.71 8.53 -0.92
N MET A 109 -13.99 8.07 -1.95
CA MET A 109 -12.76 7.29 -1.82
C MET A 109 -11.58 8.03 -2.44
N MET A 110 -10.37 7.75 -1.95
CA MET A 110 -9.14 8.23 -2.56
C MET A 110 -8.79 7.37 -3.78
N LYS A 111 -8.49 8.03 -4.90
CA LYS A 111 -7.99 7.39 -6.12
C LYS A 111 -6.50 7.12 -5.97
N TYR A 112 -6.07 5.87 -6.12
CA TYR A 112 -4.66 5.49 -6.06
C TYR A 112 -3.83 6.24 -7.09
N GLY A 113 -4.35 6.45 -8.31
CA GLY A 113 -3.67 7.20 -9.37
C GLY A 113 -3.39 8.68 -9.06
N ASN A 114 -3.94 9.24 -7.97
CA ASN A 114 -3.62 10.60 -7.52
C ASN A 114 -2.38 10.67 -6.61
N MET A 115 -1.78 9.53 -6.27
CA MET A 115 -0.60 9.45 -5.40
C MET A 115 0.70 9.54 -6.22
N ILE A 116 1.82 9.85 -5.57
CA ILE A 116 3.15 9.84 -6.22
C ILE A 116 3.75 8.45 -6.07
N ILE A 117 3.78 7.69 -7.17
CA ILE A 117 4.06 6.25 -7.15
C ILE A 117 5.33 5.91 -7.91
N CYS A 118 6.18 5.08 -7.31
CA CYS A 118 7.26 4.36 -7.97
C CYS A 118 6.99 2.85 -7.94
N ASP A 119 6.45 2.31 -9.03
CA ASP A 119 6.10 0.89 -9.20
C ASP A 119 6.71 0.29 -10.48
N ASN A 120 8.00 0.56 -10.73
CA ASN A 120 8.72 -0.12 -11.81
C ASN A 120 9.06 -1.55 -11.39
N SER A 121 8.16 -2.49 -11.63
CA SER A 121 8.34 -3.90 -11.29
C SER A 121 9.24 -4.66 -12.28
N LYS A 122 9.43 -4.16 -13.50
CA LYS A 122 10.23 -4.78 -14.58
C LYS A 122 11.33 -3.82 -15.07
N PRO A 123 12.30 -3.46 -14.21
CA PRO A 123 13.37 -2.55 -14.58
C PRO A 123 14.39 -3.24 -15.50
N ASP A 124 14.99 -2.48 -16.42
CA ASP A 124 16.05 -2.95 -17.32
C ASP A 124 17.30 -3.42 -16.57
N SER A 125 17.54 -2.84 -15.38
CA SER A 125 18.66 -3.21 -14.51
C SER A 125 18.35 -3.01 -13.03
N PHE A 126 19.19 -3.58 -12.16
CA PHE A 126 19.10 -3.33 -10.71
C PHE A 126 19.40 -1.86 -10.36
N SER A 127 20.31 -1.21 -11.11
CA SER A 127 20.62 0.21 -10.92
C SER A 127 19.40 1.06 -11.21
N GLN A 128 18.75 0.88 -12.36
CA GLN A 128 17.56 1.65 -12.75
C GLN A 128 16.44 1.54 -11.69
N LYS A 129 16.26 0.35 -11.11
CA LYS A 129 15.32 0.16 -9.99
C LYS A 129 15.70 0.96 -8.75
N THR A 130 16.98 0.90 -8.39
CA THR A 130 17.52 1.59 -7.22
C THR A 130 17.39 3.10 -7.39
N ASP A 131 17.74 3.63 -8.57
CA ASP A 131 17.64 5.05 -8.89
C ASP A 131 16.20 5.55 -8.81
N GLY A 132 15.24 4.77 -9.33
CA GLY A 132 13.81 5.11 -9.23
C GLY A 132 13.28 5.11 -7.80
N ILE A 133 13.77 4.19 -6.96
CA ILE A 133 13.41 4.13 -5.53
C ILE A 133 13.97 5.34 -4.79
N ILE A 134 15.26 5.64 -4.98
CA ILE A 134 15.93 6.79 -4.35
C ILE A 134 15.22 8.08 -4.77
N ALA A 135 14.98 8.27 -6.07
CA ALA A 135 14.33 9.47 -6.58
C ALA A 135 12.94 9.69 -5.98
N ASN A 136 12.16 8.63 -5.74
CA ASN A 136 10.83 8.78 -5.14
C ASN A 136 10.88 9.08 -3.64
N ILE A 137 11.84 8.46 -2.93
CA ILE A 137 12.09 8.72 -1.51
C ILE A 137 12.59 10.17 -1.32
N GLU A 138 13.50 10.64 -2.17
CA GLU A 138 13.98 12.02 -2.14
C GLU A 138 12.86 13.03 -2.42
N LYS A 139 11.96 12.73 -3.36
CA LYS A 139 10.75 13.54 -3.55
C LYS A 139 9.87 13.58 -2.30
N ALA A 140 9.72 12.46 -1.60
CA ALA A 140 8.97 12.41 -0.34
C ALA A 140 9.64 13.27 0.75
N ARG A 141 10.97 13.16 0.88
CA ARG A 141 11.79 13.95 1.82
C ARG A 141 11.68 15.45 1.55
N ASP A 142 11.82 15.85 0.30
CA ASP A 142 11.89 17.25 -0.12
C ASP A 142 10.51 17.89 -0.28
N SER A 143 9.44 17.10 -0.11
CA SER A 143 8.06 17.57 -0.21
C SER A 143 7.76 18.58 0.90
N LYS A 144 7.60 19.85 0.51
CA LYS A 144 7.09 20.92 1.39
C LYS A 144 5.56 20.85 1.40
N THR A 145 5.00 19.81 2.00
CA THR A 145 3.53 19.67 2.04
C THR A 145 2.92 20.79 2.88
N THR A 146 2.19 21.69 2.21
CA THR A 146 1.29 22.63 2.89
C THR A 146 0.05 21.88 3.39
N ARG A 147 -0.75 22.51 4.26
CA ARG A 147 -1.93 21.87 4.87
C ARG A 147 -2.94 21.37 3.82
N ASP A 148 -2.93 21.97 2.63
CA ASP A 148 -3.89 21.74 1.53
C ASP A 148 -3.35 20.87 0.38
N GLU A 149 -2.04 20.59 0.33
CA GLU A 149 -1.37 19.80 -0.74
C GLU A 149 -0.72 18.51 -0.21
N LYS A 150 -1.39 17.82 0.71
CA LYS A 150 -0.86 16.57 1.26
C LYS A 150 -0.86 15.48 0.18
N GLN A 151 0.34 15.14 -0.30
CA GLN A 151 0.55 14.03 -1.22
C GLN A 151 1.08 12.79 -0.48
N LEU A 152 0.68 11.61 -0.96
CA LEU A 152 1.22 10.34 -0.49
C LEU A 152 2.26 9.84 -1.49
N TYR A 153 3.46 9.55 -1.01
CA TYR A 153 4.51 8.93 -1.79
C TYR A 153 4.52 7.44 -1.50
N ILE A 154 4.43 6.61 -2.54
CA ILE A 154 4.38 5.15 -2.42
C ILE A 154 5.50 4.57 -3.29
N THR A 155 6.42 3.85 -2.66
CA THR A 155 7.62 3.30 -3.29
C THR A 155 7.62 1.79 -3.16
N PHE A 156 7.45 1.09 -4.28
CA PHE A 156 7.52 -0.37 -4.34
C PHE A 156 8.96 -0.81 -4.58
N THR A 157 9.50 -1.61 -3.67
CA THR A 157 10.89 -2.10 -3.73
C THR A 157 10.99 -3.51 -4.32
N TYR A 158 9.87 -4.22 -4.48
CA TYR A 158 9.83 -5.53 -5.12
C TYR A 158 10.21 -5.46 -6.61
N ARG A 159 10.62 -6.61 -7.16
CA ARG A 159 10.88 -6.79 -8.59
C ARG A 159 10.18 -8.04 -9.08
N TYR A 160 9.63 -7.97 -10.29
CA TYR A 160 9.10 -9.11 -11.00
C TYR A 160 10.22 -10.08 -11.36
N THR A 161 9.99 -11.36 -11.12
CA THR A 161 10.81 -12.47 -11.61
C THR A 161 10.11 -13.13 -12.80
N TRP A 162 10.79 -13.24 -13.95
CA TRP A 162 10.28 -14.07 -15.04
C TRP A 162 10.32 -15.55 -14.62
N LEU A 163 9.28 -16.29 -15.02
CA LEU A 163 9.01 -17.68 -14.64
C LEU A 163 10.26 -18.56 -14.73
N GLY A 164 10.90 -18.82 -13.58
CA GLY A 164 11.94 -19.84 -13.43
C GLY A 164 13.40 -19.36 -13.37
N ILE A 165 13.70 -18.06 -13.50
CA ILE A 165 15.10 -17.59 -13.42
C ILE A 165 15.54 -17.34 -11.96
N GLU A 166 14.70 -16.70 -11.14
CA GLU A 166 14.94 -16.54 -9.69
C GLU A 166 13.60 -16.53 -8.92
N CYS A 167 13.59 -17.04 -7.69
CA CYS A 167 12.43 -16.94 -6.79
C CYS A 167 12.33 -15.51 -6.21
N PRO A 168 11.13 -14.89 -6.05
CA PRO A 168 11.00 -13.57 -5.42
C PRO A 168 11.72 -13.47 -4.08
N ARG A 169 11.67 -14.52 -3.25
CA ARG A 169 12.39 -14.59 -1.98
C ARG A 169 13.91 -14.44 -2.15
N GLU A 170 14.49 -14.97 -3.21
CA GLU A 170 15.94 -14.87 -3.47
C GLU A 170 16.33 -13.48 -3.97
N ILE A 171 15.51 -12.87 -4.83
CA ILE A 171 15.68 -11.45 -5.21
C ILE A 171 15.59 -10.55 -3.97
N THR A 172 14.58 -10.77 -3.14
CA THR A 172 14.39 -10.05 -1.88
C THR A 172 15.60 -10.26 -0.95
N ARG A 173 16.15 -11.47 -0.84
CA ARG A 173 17.36 -11.73 -0.04
C ARG A 173 18.56 -10.89 -0.50
N ARG A 174 18.70 -10.69 -1.81
CA ARG A 174 19.79 -9.89 -2.41
C ARG A 174 19.56 -8.39 -2.31
N SER A 175 18.32 -7.95 -2.45
CA SER A 175 17.96 -6.52 -2.54
C SER A 175 17.62 -5.88 -1.19
N ASN A 176 17.08 -6.64 -0.23
CA ASN A 176 16.73 -6.13 1.09
C ASN A 176 17.90 -5.48 1.85
N PRO A 177 19.16 -5.98 1.79
CA PRO A 177 20.29 -5.27 2.39
C PRO A 177 20.47 -3.86 1.85
N THR A 178 20.30 -3.66 0.53
CA THR A 178 20.34 -2.32 -0.10
C THR A 178 19.20 -1.44 0.40
N TRP A 179 17.98 -1.98 0.50
CA TRP A 179 16.84 -1.24 1.04
C TRP A 179 17.02 -0.90 2.52
N HIS A 180 17.59 -1.83 3.30
CA HIS A 180 17.91 -1.65 4.71
C HIS A 180 18.95 -0.54 4.89
N TYR A 181 20.00 -0.53 4.05
CA TYR A 181 21.00 0.52 4.05
C TYR A 181 20.36 1.88 3.70
N LEU A 182 19.57 1.95 2.63
CA LEU A 182 18.91 3.18 2.22
C LEU A 182 18.00 3.72 3.33
N VAL A 183 17.18 2.88 3.98
CA VAL A 183 16.34 3.30 5.11
C VAL A 183 17.16 3.86 6.27
N ARG A 184 18.27 3.21 6.64
CA ARG A 184 19.08 3.65 7.79
C ARG A 184 19.89 4.93 7.54
N HIS A 185 20.25 5.19 6.30
CA HIS A 185 21.12 6.30 5.94
C HIS A 185 20.38 7.46 5.29
N HIS A 186 19.10 7.30 4.95
CA HIS A 186 18.25 8.41 4.55
C HIS A 186 17.84 9.22 5.78
N ILE A 187 17.62 10.52 5.62
CA ILE A 187 17.14 11.42 6.68
C ILE A 187 15.86 12.08 6.18
N GLY A 188 14.84 12.16 7.02
CA GLY A 188 13.54 12.76 6.67
C GLY A 188 12.50 11.77 6.15
N CYS A 189 11.43 12.26 5.54
CA CYS A 189 10.27 11.44 5.17
C CYS A 189 10.59 10.40 4.08
N LEU A 190 10.31 9.12 4.35
CA LEU A 190 10.47 8.03 3.37
C LEU A 190 9.23 7.83 2.48
N GLY A 191 8.08 8.37 2.88
CA GLY A 191 6.77 7.95 2.36
C GLY A 191 6.41 6.52 2.78
N ILE A 192 5.52 5.87 2.02
CA ILE A 192 5.19 4.46 2.16
C ILE A 192 6.18 3.62 1.37
N VAL A 193 6.87 2.71 2.05
CA VAL A 193 7.77 1.73 1.41
C VAL A 193 7.08 0.36 1.39
N VAL A 194 6.79 -0.14 0.20
CA VAL A 194 6.13 -1.43 -0.01
C VAL A 194 7.18 -2.47 -0.40
N MET A 195 7.24 -3.59 0.32
CA MET A 195 8.32 -4.57 0.21
C MET A 195 7.79 -6.00 0.13
N ASP A 196 8.48 -6.86 -0.61
CA ASP A 196 8.34 -8.31 -0.51
C ASP A 196 9.12 -8.85 0.70
N PHE A 197 8.52 -9.78 1.44
CA PHE A 197 9.09 -10.44 2.63
C PHE A 197 9.93 -9.53 3.55
N PRO A 198 9.39 -8.38 4.03
CA PRO A 198 10.15 -7.50 4.89
C PRO A 198 10.49 -8.20 6.21
N GLY A 199 11.78 -8.30 6.52
CA GLY A 199 12.27 -8.84 7.78
C GLY A 199 11.99 -7.90 8.95
N TYR A 200 11.94 -8.43 10.17
CA TYR A 200 11.71 -7.64 11.38
C TYR A 200 12.65 -6.43 11.52
N LYS A 201 13.94 -6.58 11.16
CA LYS A 201 14.94 -5.51 11.27
C LYS A 201 14.58 -4.29 10.42
N VAL A 202 14.27 -4.48 9.13
CA VAL A 202 13.95 -3.34 8.24
C VAL A 202 12.62 -2.70 8.64
N ILE A 203 11.63 -3.49 9.06
CA ILE A 203 10.35 -2.96 9.57
C ILE A 203 10.60 -2.06 10.79
N ARG A 204 11.41 -2.53 11.74
CA ARG A 204 11.74 -1.77 12.94
C ARG A 204 12.50 -0.50 12.61
N ASP A 205 13.46 -0.56 11.69
CA ASP A 205 14.25 0.60 11.30
C ASP A 205 13.36 1.66 10.62
N ILE A 206 12.42 1.28 9.74
CA ILE A 206 11.40 2.19 9.17
C ILE A 206 10.53 2.82 10.26
N ILE A 207 10.07 2.04 11.25
CA ILE A 207 9.23 2.56 12.35
C ILE A 207 10.02 3.57 13.18
N ASN A 208 11.23 3.21 13.59
CA ASN A 208 12.09 4.06 14.41
C ASN A 208 12.50 5.34 13.68
N HIS A 209 12.58 5.32 12.35
CA HIS A 209 12.81 6.49 11.51
C HIS A 209 11.76 7.60 11.69
N ASN A 210 10.55 7.23 12.14
CA ASN A 210 9.50 8.21 12.47
C ASN A 210 9.64 8.78 13.90
N GLY A 211 10.44 8.15 14.77
CA GLY A 211 10.61 8.54 16.17
C GLY A 211 11.45 9.80 16.39
N ASP A 212 12.18 10.25 15.36
CA ASP A 212 12.91 11.52 15.35
C ASP A 212 11.99 12.74 15.09
N TYR A 213 10.68 12.51 14.86
CA TYR A 213 9.66 13.55 14.87
C TYR A 213 9.02 13.62 16.27
N PRO A 214 9.19 14.73 17.03
CA PRO A 214 8.53 14.87 18.31
C PRO A 214 7.01 14.88 18.08
N TYR A 215 6.29 13.91 18.66
CA TYR A 215 4.85 13.98 18.77
C TYR A 215 4.49 15.23 19.58
N PRO A 216 3.72 16.20 19.04
CA PRO A 216 3.03 17.13 19.91
C PRO A 216 1.96 16.32 20.66
N LEU A 217 2.14 16.25 21.98
CA LEU A 217 1.16 15.73 22.94
C LEU A 217 -0.19 16.45 22.79
#